data_AF-A0A3C0HZU1-F1
#
_entry.id   AF-A0A3C0HZU1-F1
#
_cell.length_a   1.000
_cell.length_b   1.000
_cell.length_c   1.000
_cell.angle_alpha   90.00
_cell.angle_beta   90.00
_cell.angle_gamma   90.00
#
_symmetry.space_group_name_H-M   'P 1'
#
loop_
_entity.id
_entity.type
_entity.pdbx_description
1 polymer ?
#
loop_
_entity_poly.entity_id
_entity_poly.type
_entity_poly.pdbx_seq_one_letter_code
_entity_poly.pdbx_strand_id
1 'polypeptide(L)'
;MAETDNPLKRLFSDFSTDFAIWLLGDQVASVRPTNIALLPSEEEIRADEIFDVTLTDGRILNLHIDFQGIRSHRPMPWRVLDYISRIAETYHRDVCSVVIYVGKGAGSDDKGRHQVKCSDGKVILSWRYRVIHLWKMKAEKLLKLNRPALLALIGQTQVDNPQKVLPQVVKRLRAVPDDEMRGRLFTALLALMNDKEMIDMIERMIARDNLLLDTPYIRRWRDEGFKEGIEEGLEKGMKKGRIEGSVSAHHRDLLDVLRLRFEPSLPVYYEIEEGLSTITNERKLKTLLTTAVQSEDLTAFKNVMDNL
;
A
#
# COMPACT_ATOMS: atom_id res chain seq x y z
N MET A 1 35.00 2.93 -25.88
CA MET A 1 35.53 3.31 -24.55
C MET A 1 36.96 3.80 -24.76
N ALA A 2 37.38 4.85 -24.06
CA ALA A 2 38.76 5.32 -24.14
C ALA A 2 39.72 4.29 -23.51
N GLU A 3 40.92 4.12 -24.06
CA GLU A 3 41.96 3.20 -23.54
C GLU A 3 42.34 3.49 -22.08
N THR A 4 42.09 4.71 -21.61
CA THR A 4 42.42 5.18 -20.27
C THR A 4 41.34 4.91 -19.21
N ASP A 5 40.17 4.36 -19.58
CA ASP A 5 39.03 4.19 -18.66
C ASP A 5 39.35 3.27 -17.48
N ASN A 6 40.02 2.14 -17.73
CA ASN A 6 40.40 1.18 -16.68
C ASN A 6 41.47 1.72 -15.72
N PRO A 7 42.60 2.29 -16.20
CA PRO A 7 43.56 2.96 -15.34
C PRO A 7 42.94 4.10 -14.48
N LEU A 8 42.05 4.90 -15.06
CA LEU A 8 41.38 5.99 -14.34
C LEU A 8 40.47 5.47 -13.23
N LYS A 9 39.62 4.47 -13.51
CA LYS A 9 38.75 3.85 -12.49
C LYS A 9 39.55 3.30 -11.30
N ARG A 10 40.70 2.68 -11.58
CA ARG A 10 41.60 2.16 -10.53
C ARG A 10 42.20 3.28 -9.68
N LEU A 11 42.70 4.35 -10.31
CA LEU A 11 43.22 5.52 -9.60
C LEU A 11 42.17 6.13 -8.65
N PHE A 12 40.93 6.32 -9.11
CA PHE A 12 39.83 6.83 -8.28
C PHE A 12 39.49 5.90 -7.11
N SER A 13 39.58 4.58 -7.31
CA SER A 13 39.32 3.61 -6.25
C SER A 13 40.42 3.62 -5.19
N ASP A 14 41.69 3.61 -5.60
CA ASP A 14 42.85 3.50 -4.71
C ASP A 14 43.07 4.78 -3.88
N PHE A 15 42.76 5.95 -4.44
CA PHE A 15 42.96 7.27 -3.78
C PHE A 15 41.64 8.01 -3.52
N SER A 16 40.57 7.28 -3.24
CA SER A 16 39.20 7.83 -3.13
C SER A 16 39.04 8.99 -2.14
N THR A 17 39.84 9.05 -1.08
CA THR A 17 39.81 10.16 -0.10
C THR A 17 40.33 11.46 -0.70
N ASP A 18 41.47 11.43 -1.40
CA ASP A 18 42.06 12.61 -2.03
C ASP A 18 41.12 13.17 -3.11
N PHE A 19 40.51 12.29 -3.91
CA PHE A 19 39.52 12.70 -4.91
C PHE A 19 38.25 13.29 -4.28
N ALA A 20 37.76 12.73 -3.17
CA ALA A 20 36.60 13.28 -2.49
C ALA A 20 36.89 14.66 -1.90
N ILE A 21 38.05 14.86 -1.27
CA ILE A 21 38.48 16.17 -0.75
C ILE A 21 38.61 17.18 -1.89
N TRP A 22 39.25 16.79 -3.00
CA TRP A 22 39.39 17.66 -4.17
C TRP A 22 38.04 18.09 -4.77
N LEU A 23 37.07 17.17 -4.87
CA LEU A 23 35.78 17.42 -5.54
C LEU A 23 34.72 18.04 -4.61
N LEU A 24 34.75 17.75 -3.32
CA LEU A 24 33.72 18.16 -2.35
C LEU A 24 34.24 19.20 -1.32
N GLY A 25 35.55 19.44 -1.29
CA GLY A 25 36.23 20.32 -0.33
C GLY A 25 36.64 19.62 0.98
N ASP A 26 37.22 20.40 1.90
CA ASP A 26 37.89 19.91 3.12
C ASP A 26 36.95 19.38 4.23
N GLN A 27 35.66 19.24 3.98
CA GLN A 27 34.67 18.73 4.96
C GLN A 27 34.48 17.20 4.87
N VAL A 28 35.35 16.48 4.16
CA VAL A 28 35.28 15.02 4.01
C VAL A 28 35.96 14.31 5.19
N ALA A 29 35.17 13.69 6.06
CA ALA A 29 35.68 12.98 7.23
C ALA A 29 36.13 11.53 6.95
N SER A 30 35.47 10.85 6.02
CA SER A 30 35.81 9.47 5.63
C SER A 30 35.20 9.12 4.28
N VAL A 31 35.88 8.29 3.50
CA VAL A 31 35.37 7.75 2.24
C VAL A 31 35.35 6.23 2.29
N ARG A 32 34.24 5.63 1.85
CA ARG A 32 34.10 4.19 1.70
C ARG A 32 33.49 3.91 0.32
N PRO A 33 34.10 3.06 -0.51
CA PRO A 33 33.49 2.66 -1.78
C PRO A 33 32.20 1.88 -1.50
N THR A 34 31.07 2.40 -1.98
CA THR A 34 29.78 1.70 -1.94
C THR A 34 29.28 1.44 -3.35
N ASN A 35 30.18 1.16 -4.29
CA ASN A 35 29.87 0.83 -5.68
C ASN A 35 29.12 -0.52 -5.74
N ILE A 36 27.86 -0.49 -5.34
CA ILE A 36 26.89 -1.56 -5.50
C ILE A 36 26.24 -1.40 -6.86
N ALA A 37 25.79 -2.52 -7.43
CA ALA A 37 24.90 -2.44 -8.59
C ALA A 37 23.66 -1.65 -8.17
N LEU A 38 23.43 -0.49 -8.81
CA LEU A 38 22.22 0.30 -8.64
C LEU A 38 21.10 -0.38 -9.42
N LEU A 39 20.65 -1.53 -8.92
CA LEU A 39 19.57 -2.27 -9.52
C LEU A 39 18.25 -1.52 -9.25
N PRO A 40 17.35 -1.43 -10.24
CA PRO A 40 15.97 -1.04 -9.95
C PRO A 40 15.37 -2.04 -8.94
N SER A 41 14.34 -1.59 -8.20
CA SER A 41 13.56 -2.50 -7.33
C SER A 41 13.18 -3.77 -8.11
N GLU A 42 13.38 -4.95 -7.51
CA GLU A 42 13.01 -6.23 -8.13
C GLU A 42 11.49 -6.40 -8.27
N GLU A 43 10.72 -5.58 -7.56
CA GLU A 43 9.26 -5.53 -7.66
C GLU A 43 8.83 -4.86 -8.97
N GLU A 44 7.87 -5.49 -9.67
CA GLU A 44 7.20 -4.88 -10.82
C GLU A 44 6.56 -3.54 -10.40
N ILE A 45 7.08 -2.44 -10.93
CA ILE A 45 6.59 -1.10 -10.60
C ILE A 45 5.45 -0.74 -11.56
N ARG A 46 4.21 -0.94 -11.13
CA ARG A 46 3.03 -0.44 -11.84
C ARG A 46 2.64 0.93 -11.28
N ALA A 47 2.49 1.90 -12.16
CA ALA A 47 1.72 3.10 -11.84
C ALA A 47 0.25 2.72 -11.79
N ASP A 48 -0.56 3.41 -10.98
CA ASP A 48 -1.99 3.12 -10.91
C ASP A 48 -2.63 3.39 -12.27
N GLU A 49 -2.44 4.60 -12.82
CA GLU A 49 -3.00 4.98 -14.12
C GLU A 49 -2.05 5.88 -14.93
N ILE A 50 -1.95 5.61 -16.24
CA ILE A 50 -1.25 6.45 -17.22
C ILE A 50 -2.14 6.62 -18.45
N PHE A 51 -2.41 7.87 -18.83
CA PHE A 51 -3.21 8.22 -20.01
C PHE A 51 -2.39 8.98 -21.05
N ASP A 52 -2.62 8.68 -22.32
CA ASP A 52 -2.27 9.57 -23.43
C ASP A 52 -3.36 10.63 -23.57
N VAL A 53 -3.01 11.90 -23.32
CA VAL A 53 -3.94 13.03 -23.34
C VAL A 53 -3.61 13.95 -24.51
N THR A 54 -4.53 14.03 -25.48
CA THR A 54 -4.48 15.01 -26.56
C THR A 54 -5.11 16.32 -26.10
N LEU A 55 -4.30 17.37 -26.04
CA LEU A 55 -4.73 18.73 -25.72
C LEU A 55 -5.49 19.37 -26.90
N THR A 56 -6.21 20.45 -26.62
CA THR A 56 -6.99 21.18 -27.65
C THR A 56 -6.14 21.78 -28.76
N ASP A 57 -4.85 21.99 -28.51
CA ASP A 57 -3.86 22.45 -29.51
C ASP A 57 -3.19 21.30 -30.27
N GLY A 58 -3.63 20.05 -30.06
CA GLY A 58 -3.12 18.86 -30.73
C GLY A 58 -1.88 18.23 -30.09
N ARG A 59 -1.27 18.86 -29.07
CA ARG A 59 -0.15 18.25 -28.35
C ARG A 59 -0.61 17.03 -27.56
N ILE A 60 0.23 15.99 -27.52
CA ILE A 60 -0.02 14.77 -26.74
C ILE A 60 0.94 14.72 -25.56
N LEU A 61 0.41 14.54 -24.35
CA LEU A 61 1.19 14.38 -23.13
C LEU A 61 0.77 13.10 -22.38
N ASN A 62 1.64 12.61 -21.51
CA ASN A 62 1.30 11.52 -20.59
C ASN A 62 0.77 12.10 -19.28
N LEU A 63 -0.44 11.73 -18.89
CA LEU A 63 -1.03 12.03 -17.58
C LEU A 63 -0.89 10.80 -16.68
N HIS A 64 -0.04 10.89 -15.68
CA HIS A 64 0.15 9.89 -14.65
C HIS A 64 -0.66 10.26 -13.40
N ILE A 65 -1.40 9.30 -12.86
CA ILE A 65 -2.19 9.44 -11.63
C ILE A 65 -1.84 8.29 -10.68
N ASP A 66 -1.59 8.62 -9.42
CA ASP A 66 -1.32 7.66 -8.34
C ASP A 66 -2.22 7.99 -7.12
N PHE A 67 -2.79 6.97 -6.49
CA PHE A 67 -3.65 7.09 -5.31
C PHE A 67 -2.95 6.58 -4.06
N GLN A 68 -3.03 7.36 -2.98
CA GLN A 68 -2.39 6.97 -1.72
C GLN A 68 -3.29 7.20 -0.52
N GLY A 69 -3.51 6.12 0.23
CA GLY A 69 -4.12 6.12 1.56
C GLY A 69 -3.12 6.40 2.69
N ILE A 70 -3.42 5.95 3.92
CA ILE A 70 -2.61 6.26 5.11
C ILE A 70 -1.27 5.48 5.16
N ARG A 71 -1.18 4.32 4.49
CA ARG A 71 0.00 3.43 4.60
C ARG A 71 0.70 3.26 3.26
N SER A 72 2.02 3.42 3.23
CA SER A 72 2.88 3.06 2.10
C SER A 72 4.24 2.61 2.63
N HIS A 73 4.84 1.58 2.03
CA HIS A 73 6.17 1.12 2.41
C HIS A 73 7.27 2.02 1.81
N ARG A 74 7.12 2.41 0.53
CA ARG A 74 8.02 3.35 -0.16
C ARG A 74 7.43 4.77 -0.13
N PRO A 75 8.21 5.82 0.20
CA PRO A 75 7.70 7.19 0.20
C PRO A 75 7.21 7.63 -1.18
N MET A 76 6.03 8.25 -1.22
CA MET A 76 5.40 8.78 -2.45
C MET A 76 6.34 9.59 -3.34
N PRO A 77 7.16 10.52 -2.82
CA PRO A 77 8.02 11.35 -3.67
C PRO A 77 8.96 10.52 -4.55
N TRP A 78 9.54 9.46 -3.98
CA TRP A 78 10.47 8.59 -4.68
C TRP A 78 9.78 7.66 -5.67
N ARG A 79 8.56 7.20 -5.35
CA ARG A 79 7.72 6.45 -6.30
C ARG A 79 7.41 7.30 -7.53
N VAL A 80 6.93 8.52 -7.33
CA VAL A 80 6.59 9.43 -8.43
C VAL A 80 7.81 9.82 -9.26
N LEU A 81 8.98 10.02 -8.64
CA LEU A 81 10.22 10.26 -9.39
C LEU A 81 10.52 9.10 -10.35
N ASP A 82 10.43 7.86 -9.86
CA ASP A 82 10.67 6.65 -10.64
C ASP A 82 9.71 6.53 -11.83
N TYR A 83 8.41 6.74 -11.58
CA TYR A 83 7.39 6.77 -12.64
C TYR A 83 7.69 7.86 -13.68
N ILE A 84 7.93 9.10 -13.26
CA ILE A 84 8.21 10.21 -14.18
C ILE A 84 9.44 9.88 -15.04
N SER A 85 10.52 9.37 -14.45
CA SER A 85 11.73 9.02 -15.20
C SER A 85 11.46 7.96 -16.26
N ARG A 86 10.73 6.89 -15.91
CA ARG A 86 10.41 5.80 -16.85
C ARG A 86 9.47 6.24 -17.95
N ILE A 87 8.45 7.02 -17.63
CA ILE A 87 7.51 7.56 -18.61
C ILE A 87 8.24 8.49 -19.59
N ALA A 88 9.07 9.40 -19.08
CA ALA A 88 9.83 10.33 -19.90
C ALA A 88 10.83 9.60 -20.81
N GLU A 89 11.51 8.56 -20.31
CA GLU A 89 12.41 7.72 -21.10
C GLU A 89 11.67 6.88 -22.14
N THR A 90 10.50 6.33 -21.80
CA THR A 90 9.77 5.42 -22.70
C THR A 90 9.06 6.17 -23.82
N TYR A 91 8.39 7.28 -23.50
CA TYR A 91 7.48 7.95 -24.43
C TYR A 91 8.06 9.23 -25.03
N HIS A 92 9.09 9.81 -24.42
CA HIS A 92 9.72 11.06 -24.87
C HIS A 92 8.72 12.21 -25.12
N ARG A 93 7.72 12.34 -24.25
CA ARG A 93 6.68 13.38 -24.27
C ARG A 93 6.64 14.15 -22.95
N ASP A 94 5.92 15.27 -22.94
CA ASP A 94 5.61 15.99 -21.71
C ASP A 94 4.83 15.07 -20.74
N VAL A 95 5.18 15.14 -19.45
CA VAL A 95 4.55 14.32 -18.41
C VAL A 95 3.90 15.21 -17.36
N CYS A 96 2.61 14.99 -17.12
CA CYS A 96 1.88 15.55 -15.99
C CYS A 96 1.65 14.45 -14.95
N SER A 97 2.24 14.57 -13.76
CA SER A 97 1.98 13.63 -12.66
C SER A 97 1.08 14.25 -11.59
N VAL A 98 0.10 13.48 -11.12
CA VAL A 98 -0.84 13.86 -10.06
C VAL A 98 -0.90 12.77 -9.01
N VAL A 99 -0.73 13.13 -7.74
CA VAL A 99 -0.99 12.23 -6.61
C VAL A 99 -2.27 12.65 -5.92
N ILE A 100 -3.17 11.70 -5.73
CA ILE A 100 -4.46 11.90 -5.08
C ILE A 100 -4.45 11.19 -3.73
N TYR A 101 -4.44 11.97 -2.65
CA TYR A 101 -4.47 11.45 -1.29
C TYR A 101 -5.91 11.32 -0.79
N VAL A 102 -6.25 10.10 -0.35
CA VAL A 102 -7.56 9.73 0.20
C VAL A 102 -7.44 9.34 1.68
N GLY A 103 -8.45 9.69 2.47
CA GLY A 103 -8.43 9.45 3.92
C GLY A 103 -7.68 10.51 4.73
N LYS A 104 -8.23 10.83 5.91
CA LYS A 104 -7.71 11.88 6.80
C LYS A 104 -6.26 11.59 7.20
N GLY A 105 -5.39 12.58 7.02
CA GLY A 105 -3.96 12.49 7.36
C GLY A 105 -3.07 11.96 6.23
N ALA A 106 -3.61 11.33 5.19
CA ALA A 106 -2.81 10.84 4.07
C ALA A 106 -2.07 12.00 3.37
N GLY A 107 -0.75 11.85 3.24
CA GLY A 107 0.12 12.82 2.57
C GLY A 107 0.12 14.22 3.17
N SER A 108 -0.18 14.39 4.47
CA SER A 108 -0.35 15.68 5.16
C SER A 108 0.70 16.74 4.79
N ASP A 109 1.95 16.29 4.70
CA ASP A 109 3.14 17.13 4.53
C ASP A 109 3.65 17.18 3.09
N ASP A 110 3.08 16.37 2.19
CA ASP A 110 3.48 16.36 0.80
C ASP A 110 2.97 17.61 0.08
N LYS A 111 3.90 18.41 -0.44
CA LYS A 111 3.64 19.63 -1.22
C LYS A 111 3.88 19.42 -2.72
N GLY A 112 4.28 18.22 -3.14
CA GLY A 112 4.57 17.89 -4.54
C GLY A 112 5.82 18.56 -5.10
N ARG A 113 6.75 18.98 -4.23
CA ARG A 113 8.02 19.61 -4.63
C ARG A 113 9.14 19.02 -3.79
N HIS A 114 10.08 18.38 -4.47
CA HIS A 114 11.13 17.61 -3.82
C HIS A 114 12.46 17.85 -4.53
N GLN A 115 13.55 17.77 -3.77
CA GLN A 115 14.89 18.02 -4.28
C GLN A 115 15.94 17.22 -3.52
N VAL A 116 17.00 16.83 -4.23
CA VAL A 116 18.25 16.35 -3.64
C VAL A 116 19.30 17.44 -3.86
N LYS A 117 20.08 17.70 -2.82
CA LYS A 117 21.18 18.66 -2.85
C LYS A 117 22.52 17.95 -2.74
N CYS A 118 23.54 18.53 -3.35
CA CYS A 118 24.93 18.17 -3.07
C CYS A 118 25.39 18.77 -1.73
N SER A 119 26.58 18.39 -1.26
CA SER A 119 27.19 18.91 -0.03
C SER A 119 27.38 20.43 -0.05
N ASP A 120 27.58 21.02 -1.24
CA ASP A 120 27.68 22.47 -1.45
C ASP A 120 26.33 23.21 -1.37
N GLY A 121 25.24 22.50 -1.11
CA GLY A 121 23.88 23.04 -1.00
C GLY A 121 23.17 23.29 -2.34
N LYS A 122 23.84 23.06 -3.48
CA LYS A 122 23.22 23.18 -4.81
C LYS A 122 22.30 22.00 -5.09
N VAL A 123 21.20 22.27 -5.79
CA VAL A 123 20.22 21.25 -6.18
C VAL A 123 20.76 20.44 -7.36
N ILE A 124 20.87 19.12 -7.19
CA ILE A 124 21.33 18.18 -8.24
C ILE A 124 20.16 17.46 -8.92
N LEU A 125 19.05 17.30 -8.21
CA LEU A 125 17.84 16.68 -8.72
C LEU A 125 16.65 17.41 -8.12
N SER A 126 15.69 17.77 -8.94
CA SER A 126 14.43 18.38 -8.51
C SER A 126 13.30 17.80 -9.34
N TRP A 127 12.22 17.40 -8.67
CA TRP A 127 11.02 16.91 -9.34
C TRP A 127 9.77 17.45 -8.66
N ARG A 128 8.70 17.49 -9.45
CA ARG A 128 7.43 18.07 -9.03
C ARG A 128 6.27 17.27 -9.58
N TYR A 129 5.19 17.23 -8.82
CA TYR A 129 3.92 16.67 -9.23
C TYR A 129 2.79 17.43 -8.54
N ARG A 130 1.60 17.34 -9.11
CA ARG A 130 0.41 17.97 -8.52
C ARG A 130 -0.08 17.09 -7.37
N VAL A 131 -0.31 17.69 -6.21
CA VAL A 131 -0.90 16.99 -5.06
C VAL A 131 -2.35 17.42 -4.89
N ILE A 132 -3.25 16.44 -4.74
CA ILE A 132 -4.66 16.63 -4.42
C ILE A 132 -4.97 15.87 -3.13
N HIS A 133 -5.15 16.60 -2.02
CA HIS A 133 -5.71 16.04 -0.80
C HIS A 133 -7.24 16.08 -0.87
N LEU A 134 -7.88 14.98 -1.30
CA LEU A 134 -9.35 14.93 -1.40
C LEU A 134 -10.01 15.21 -0.04
N TRP A 135 -9.45 14.64 1.04
CA TRP A 135 -9.95 14.82 2.41
C TRP A 135 -9.81 16.25 2.98
N LYS A 136 -9.07 17.15 2.31
CA LYS A 136 -9.01 18.59 2.63
C LYS A 136 -9.84 19.44 1.66
N MET A 137 -10.37 18.85 0.60
CA MET A 137 -11.14 19.55 -0.42
C MET A 137 -12.58 19.71 0.07
N LYS A 138 -13.17 20.90 -0.08
CA LYS A 138 -14.61 21.09 0.12
C LYS A 138 -15.40 20.46 -1.03
N ALA A 139 -16.43 19.68 -0.71
CA ALA A 139 -17.29 18.99 -1.69
C ALA A 139 -17.87 19.93 -2.76
N GLU A 140 -18.19 21.18 -2.38
CA GLU A 140 -18.75 22.19 -3.28
C GLU A 140 -17.82 22.54 -4.45
N LYS A 141 -16.51 22.33 -4.32
CA LYS A 141 -15.56 22.53 -5.43
C LYS A 141 -15.87 21.55 -6.57
N LEU A 142 -16.13 20.28 -6.25
CA LEU A 142 -16.47 19.25 -7.25
C LEU A 142 -17.86 19.48 -7.83
N LEU A 143 -18.81 19.89 -6.98
CA LEU A 143 -20.13 20.29 -7.47
C LEU A 143 -20.01 21.39 -8.55
N LYS A 144 -19.21 22.43 -8.35
CA LYS A 144 -19.15 23.53 -9.33
C LYS A 144 -18.61 23.14 -10.72
N LEU A 145 -17.92 22.00 -10.85
CA LEU A 145 -17.31 21.58 -12.11
C LEU A 145 -18.31 21.03 -13.15
N ASN A 146 -19.55 20.75 -12.75
CA ASN A 146 -20.59 20.20 -13.63
C ASN A 146 -20.13 18.94 -14.42
N ARG A 147 -19.31 18.10 -13.79
CA ARG A 147 -18.89 16.79 -14.32
C ARG A 147 -19.45 15.68 -13.43
N PRO A 148 -20.48 14.92 -13.86
CA PRO A 148 -21.14 13.92 -13.03
C PRO A 148 -20.19 12.87 -12.44
N ALA A 149 -19.18 12.42 -13.20
CA ALA A 149 -18.19 11.47 -12.72
C ALA A 149 -17.40 11.95 -11.49
N LEU A 150 -17.10 13.25 -11.42
CA LEU A 150 -16.38 13.82 -10.28
C LEU A 150 -17.24 13.86 -9.01
N LEU A 151 -18.56 13.73 -9.11
CA LEU A 151 -19.43 13.73 -7.93
C LEU A 151 -19.25 12.46 -7.09
N ALA A 152 -18.82 11.35 -7.68
CA ALA A 152 -18.51 10.13 -6.93
C ALA A 152 -17.38 10.34 -5.90
N LEU A 153 -16.45 11.27 -6.17
CA LEU A 153 -15.36 11.60 -5.27
C LEU A 153 -15.82 12.35 -4.01
N ILE A 154 -17.07 12.85 -3.95
CA ILE A 154 -17.56 13.64 -2.81
C ILE A 154 -17.50 12.84 -1.51
N GLY A 155 -17.67 11.52 -1.55
CA GLY A 155 -17.50 10.64 -0.38
C GLY A 155 -16.11 10.71 0.27
N GLN A 156 -15.10 11.18 -0.47
CA GLN A 156 -13.73 11.36 0.01
C GLN A 156 -13.36 12.83 0.32
N THR A 157 -14.34 13.74 0.31
CA THR A 157 -14.13 15.19 0.53
C THR A 157 -14.71 15.68 1.87
N GLN A 158 -14.43 16.93 2.22
CA GLN A 158 -15.09 17.60 3.34
C GLN A 158 -16.51 18.00 2.97
N VAL A 159 -17.48 17.40 3.63
CA VAL A 159 -18.91 17.69 3.48
C VAL A 159 -19.40 18.45 4.72
N ASP A 160 -19.34 19.79 4.68
CA ASP A 160 -19.67 20.64 5.84
C ASP A 160 -21.18 20.60 6.17
N ASN A 161 -22.05 20.48 5.16
CA ASN A 161 -23.51 20.40 5.33
C ASN A 161 -24.10 19.29 4.44
N PRO A 162 -24.07 18.03 4.91
CA PRO A 162 -24.58 16.88 4.15
C PRO A 162 -26.04 17.03 3.72
N GLN A 163 -26.88 17.61 4.59
CA GLN A 163 -28.31 17.85 4.31
C GLN A 163 -28.55 18.78 3.12
N LYS A 164 -27.60 19.66 2.80
CA LYS A 164 -27.66 20.55 1.64
C LYS A 164 -26.89 20.01 0.44
N VAL A 165 -25.74 19.39 0.67
CA VAL A 165 -24.81 18.94 -0.39
C VAL A 165 -25.32 17.67 -1.05
N LEU A 166 -25.68 16.64 -0.27
CA LEU A 166 -26.03 15.32 -0.82
C LEU A 166 -27.28 15.35 -1.71
N PRO A 167 -28.37 16.09 -1.38
CA PRO A 167 -29.49 16.22 -2.31
C PRO A 167 -29.10 16.82 -3.67
N GLN A 168 -28.15 17.76 -3.71
CA GLN A 168 -27.66 18.33 -4.97
C GLN A 168 -26.84 17.31 -5.78
N VAL A 169 -26.05 16.48 -5.09
CA VAL A 169 -25.31 15.38 -5.71
C VAL A 169 -26.27 14.39 -6.35
N VAL A 170 -27.23 13.89 -5.58
CA VAL A 170 -28.24 12.92 -6.05
C VAL A 170 -29.03 13.52 -7.21
N LYS A 171 -29.50 14.77 -7.11
CA LYS A 171 -30.22 15.46 -8.20
C LYS A 171 -29.43 15.51 -9.50
N ARG A 172 -28.11 15.73 -9.44
CA ARG A 172 -27.26 15.81 -10.63
C ARG A 172 -26.92 14.45 -11.22
N LEU A 173 -26.69 13.45 -10.37
CA LEU A 173 -26.51 12.08 -10.84
C LEU A 173 -27.81 11.55 -11.47
N ARG A 174 -28.97 11.92 -10.92
CA ARG A 174 -30.30 11.62 -11.50
C ARG A 174 -30.48 12.20 -12.91
N ALA A 175 -29.88 13.35 -13.19
CA ALA A 175 -29.98 14.00 -14.49
C ALA A 175 -29.07 13.36 -15.57
N VAL A 176 -28.25 12.36 -15.21
CA VAL A 176 -27.47 11.60 -16.19
C VAL A 176 -28.43 10.73 -17.02
N PRO A 177 -28.52 10.94 -18.35
CA PRO A 177 -29.53 10.26 -19.18
C PRO A 177 -29.32 8.75 -19.30
N ASP A 178 -28.06 8.32 -19.29
CA ASP A 178 -27.70 6.91 -19.43
C ASP A 178 -27.87 6.18 -18.09
N ASP A 179 -28.78 5.21 -18.05
CA ASP A 179 -29.16 4.49 -16.84
C ASP A 179 -28.01 3.64 -16.29
N GLU A 180 -27.19 3.05 -17.15
CA GLU A 180 -26.05 2.22 -16.75
C GLU A 180 -24.94 3.07 -16.11
N MET A 181 -24.58 4.17 -16.77
CA MET A 181 -23.64 5.17 -16.27
C MET A 181 -24.15 5.77 -14.97
N ARG A 182 -25.44 6.10 -14.87
CA ARG A 182 -26.03 6.62 -13.64
C ARG A 182 -25.89 5.61 -12.49
N GLY A 183 -26.18 4.33 -12.74
CA GLY A 183 -25.97 3.25 -11.78
C GLY A 183 -24.51 3.13 -11.34
N ARG A 184 -23.57 3.12 -12.29
CA ARG A 184 -22.11 3.14 -12.03
C ARG A 184 -21.70 4.29 -11.11
N LEU A 185 -22.18 5.50 -11.38
CA LEU A 185 -21.82 6.69 -10.61
C LEU A 185 -22.38 6.69 -9.18
N PHE A 186 -23.63 6.27 -8.98
CA PHE A 186 -24.19 6.13 -7.64
C PHE A 186 -23.45 5.07 -6.83
N THR A 187 -23.11 3.95 -7.48
CA THR A 187 -22.45 2.87 -6.76
C THR A 187 -20.99 3.22 -6.43
N ALA A 188 -20.29 3.92 -7.33
CA ALA A 188 -18.99 4.51 -7.03
C ALA A 188 -19.06 5.55 -5.90
N LEU A 189 -20.09 6.41 -5.87
CA LEU A 189 -20.29 7.39 -4.79
C LEU A 189 -20.44 6.70 -3.43
N LEU A 190 -21.24 5.64 -3.35
CA LEU A 190 -21.46 4.87 -2.12
C LEU A 190 -20.19 4.10 -1.70
N ALA A 191 -19.52 3.45 -2.64
CA ALA A 191 -18.28 2.70 -2.38
C ALA A 191 -17.13 3.59 -1.89
N LEU A 192 -17.09 4.85 -2.33
CA LEU A 192 -16.10 5.84 -1.93
C LEU A 192 -16.52 6.64 -0.69
N MET A 193 -17.60 6.29 0.00
CA MET A 193 -18.06 7.00 1.20
C MET A 193 -17.82 6.13 2.44
N ASN A 194 -17.26 6.74 3.49
CA ASN A 194 -16.98 6.02 4.75
C ASN A 194 -17.98 6.38 5.87
N ASP A 195 -18.76 7.44 5.70
CA ASP A 195 -19.68 7.95 6.70
C ASP A 195 -21.05 7.29 6.55
N LYS A 196 -21.44 6.49 7.56
CA LYS A 196 -22.68 5.73 7.54
C LYS A 196 -23.93 6.61 7.47
N GLU A 197 -23.94 7.76 8.13
CA GLU A 197 -25.11 8.65 8.11
C GLU A 197 -25.31 9.24 6.71
N MET A 198 -24.21 9.63 6.05
CA MET A 198 -24.27 10.13 4.68
C MET A 198 -24.66 9.05 3.67
N ILE A 199 -24.19 7.81 3.85
CA ILE A 199 -24.61 6.64 3.05
C ILE A 199 -26.12 6.42 3.19
N ASP A 200 -26.63 6.31 4.43
CA ASP A 200 -28.05 6.10 4.71
C ASP A 200 -28.92 7.21 4.09
N MET A 201 -28.45 8.46 4.12
CA MET A 201 -29.14 9.58 3.49
C MET A 201 -29.27 9.41 1.98
N ILE A 202 -28.20 9.02 1.30
CA ILE A 202 -28.19 8.82 -0.16
C ILE A 202 -29.07 7.62 -0.51
N GLU A 203 -28.95 6.51 0.21
CA GLU A 203 -29.76 5.30 -0.01
C GLU A 203 -31.26 5.59 0.13
N ARG A 204 -31.66 6.37 1.13
CA ARG A 204 -33.06 6.81 1.29
C ARG A 204 -33.53 7.65 0.11
N MET A 205 -32.70 8.55 -0.43
CA MET A 205 -33.06 9.34 -1.61
C MET A 205 -33.19 8.46 -2.85
N ILE A 206 -32.28 7.51 -3.04
CA ILE A 206 -32.31 6.54 -4.13
C ILE A 206 -33.57 5.67 -4.07
N ALA A 207 -33.91 5.15 -2.89
CA ALA A 207 -35.07 4.29 -2.69
C ALA A 207 -36.39 5.03 -2.94
N ARG A 208 -36.52 6.26 -2.45
CA ARG A 208 -37.71 7.12 -2.68
C ARG A 208 -37.97 7.36 -4.16
N ASP A 209 -36.92 7.55 -4.93
CA ASP A 209 -37.00 7.91 -6.35
C ASP A 209 -36.89 6.69 -7.27
N ASN A 210 -36.84 5.47 -6.72
CA ASN A 210 -36.68 4.22 -7.46
C ASN A 210 -35.45 4.20 -8.41
N LEU A 211 -34.37 4.91 -8.07
CA LEU A 211 -33.29 5.25 -9.01
C LEU A 211 -32.35 4.10 -9.35
N LEU A 212 -32.30 3.06 -8.52
CA LEU A 212 -31.38 1.93 -8.66
C LEU A 212 -32.08 0.57 -8.82
N LEU A 213 -33.42 0.52 -8.90
CA LEU A 213 -34.07 -0.76 -9.11
C LEU A 213 -33.86 -1.25 -10.54
N ASP A 214 -33.17 -2.40 -10.62
CA ASP A 214 -33.17 -3.34 -11.72
C ASP A 214 -32.35 -3.00 -12.98
N THR A 215 -31.24 -2.27 -12.84
CA THR A 215 -30.27 -2.17 -13.95
C THR A 215 -29.40 -3.43 -14.04
N PRO A 216 -29.03 -3.89 -15.26
CA PRO A 216 -28.09 -5.00 -15.44
C PRO A 216 -26.77 -4.83 -14.68
N TYR A 217 -26.31 -3.58 -14.54
CA TYR A 217 -25.09 -3.24 -13.82
C TYR A 217 -25.19 -3.52 -12.32
N ILE A 218 -26.29 -3.12 -11.66
CA ILE A 218 -26.49 -3.38 -10.23
C ILE A 218 -26.61 -4.88 -9.95
N ARG A 219 -27.27 -5.64 -10.82
CA ARG A 219 -27.30 -7.11 -10.72
C ARG A 219 -25.89 -7.70 -10.80
N ARG A 220 -25.12 -7.27 -11.79
CA ARG A 220 -23.74 -7.72 -11.99
C ARG A 220 -22.82 -7.37 -10.81
N TRP A 221 -22.88 -6.14 -10.29
CA TRP A 221 -22.11 -5.76 -9.11
C TRP A 221 -22.50 -6.64 -7.92
N ARG A 222 -23.79 -6.85 -7.66
CA ARG A 222 -24.25 -7.70 -6.55
C ARG A 222 -23.69 -9.11 -6.66
N ASP A 223 -23.68 -9.66 -7.87
CA ASP A 223 -23.14 -11.00 -8.14
C ASP A 223 -21.61 -11.04 -7.99
N GLU A 224 -20.88 -10.00 -8.44
CA GLU A 224 -19.43 -9.85 -8.28
C GLU A 224 -19.05 -9.71 -6.80
N GLY A 225 -19.71 -8.82 -6.04
CA GLY A 225 -19.46 -8.65 -4.61
C GLY A 225 -19.80 -9.89 -3.78
N PHE A 226 -20.80 -10.67 -4.19
CA PHE A 226 -21.09 -11.96 -3.57
C PHE A 226 -19.95 -12.97 -3.82
N LYS A 227 -19.41 -13.03 -5.04
CA LYS A 227 -18.26 -13.89 -5.38
C LYS A 227 -17.00 -13.48 -4.63
N GLU A 228 -16.66 -12.19 -4.62
CA GLU A 228 -15.50 -11.66 -3.89
C GLU A 228 -15.61 -11.95 -2.39
N GLY A 229 -16.80 -11.80 -1.80
CA GLY A 229 -17.04 -12.15 -0.40
C GLY A 229 -16.80 -13.64 -0.09
N ILE A 230 -17.16 -14.54 -1.01
CA ILE A 230 -16.86 -15.97 -0.90
C ILE A 230 -15.36 -16.22 -1.01
N GLU A 231 -14.69 -15.63 -1.99
CA GLU A 231 -13.24 -15.78 -2.20
C GLU A 231 -12.44 -15.28 -1.00
N GLU A 232 -12.72 -14.08 -0.50
CA GLU A 232 -12.09 -13.56 0.73
C GLU A 232 -12.36 -14.46 1.93
N GLY A 233 -13.60 -14.94 2.09
CA GLY A 233 -13.98 -15.85 3.17
C GLY A 233 -13.20 -17.16 3.12
N LEU A 234 -13.03 -17.71 1.92
CA LEU A 234 -12.28 -18.94 1.67
C LEU A 234 -10.78 -18.74 1.88
N GLU A 235 -10.21 -17.62 1.42
CA GLU A 235 -8.80 -17.29 1.64
C GLU A 235 -8.48 -17.08 3.13
N LYS A 236 -9.33 -16.33 3.85
CA LYS A 236 -9.21 -16.15 5.31
C LYS A 236 -9.34 -17.49 6.03
N GLY A 237 -10.29 -18.34 5.61
CA GLY A 237 -10.48 -19.69 6.12
C GLY A 237 -9.27 -20.59 5.91
N MET A 238 -8.70 -20.61 4.69
CA MET A 238 -7.50 -21.38 4.36
C MET A 238 -6.28 -20.89 5.15
N LYS A 239 -6.06 -19.56 5.23
CA LYS A 239 -4.96 -18.99 6.02
C LYS A 239 -5.08 -19.38 7.49
N LYS A 240 -6.27 -19.27 8.08
CA LYS A 240 -6.54 -19.69 9.46
C LYS A 240 -6.29 -21.19 9.65
N GLY A 241 -6.84 -22.04 8.78
CA GLY A 241 -6.64 -23.48 8.84
C GLY A 241 -5.18 -23.91 8.66
N ARG A 242 -4.40 -23.21 7.82
CA ARG A 242 -2.97 -23.47 7.66
C ARG A 242 -2.17 -23.12 8.93
N ILE A 243 -2.52 -22.02 9.60
CA ILE A 243 -1.89 -21.63 10.86
C ILE A 243 -2.24 -22.64 11.97
N GLU A 244 -3.52 -22.98 12.12
CA GLU A 244 -3.98 -23.95 13.12
C GLU A 244 -3.38 -25.34 12.89
N GLY A 245 -3.29 -25.77 11.62
CA GLY A 245 -2.63 -27.02 11.23
C GLY A 245 -1.13 -27.03 11.50
N SER A 246 -0.44 -25.92 11.22
CA SER A 246 0.98 -25.75 11.55
C SER A 246 1.21 -25.84 13.06
N VAL A 247 0.42 -25.12 13.86
CA VAL A 247 0.51 -25.16 15.33
C VAL A 247 0.27 -26.57 15.87
N SER A 248 -0.76 -27.26 15.38
CA SER A 248 -1.05 -28.65 15.75
C SER A 248 0.08 -29.62 15.37
N ALA A 249 0.76 -29.39 14.23
CA ALA A 249 1.93 -30.17 13.84
C ALA A 249 3.10 -29.96 14.81
N HIS A 250 3.43 -28.71 15.14
CA HIS A 250 4.51 -28.41 16.09
C HIS A 250 4.23 -28.99 17.49
N HIS A 251 2.97 -29.00 17.94
CA HIS A 251 2.58 -29.67 19.19
C HIS A 251 2.91 -31.16 19.17
N ARG A 252 2.51 -31.85 18.10
CA ARG A 252 2.81 -33.29 17.95
C ARG A 252 4.30 -33.56 17.87
N ASP A 253 5.03 -32.80 17.06
CA ASP A 253 6.48 -32.96 16.89
C ASP A 253 7.21 -32.76 18.22
N LEU A 254 6.81 -31.75 19.00
CA LEU A 254 7.39 -31.47 20.31
C LEU A 254 7.12 -32.61 21.31
N LEU A 255 5.87 -33.09 21.39
CA LEU A 255 5.51 -34.21 22.25
C LEU A 255 6.23 -35.50 21.86
N ASP A 256 6.38 -35.77 20.57
CA ASP A 256 7.13 -36.93 20.07
C ASP A 256 8.61 -36.86 20.46
N VAL A 257 9.25 -35.69 20.33
CA VAL A 257 10.65 -35.49 20.75
C VAL A 257 10.79 -35.70 22.27
N LEU A 258 9.90 -35.12 23.07
CA LEU A 258 9.94 -35.26 24.53
C LEU A 258 9.75 -36.71 24.96
N ARG A 259 8.84 -37.44 24.31
CA ARG A 259 8.63 -38.88 24.55
C ARG A 259 9.89 -39.68 24.23
N LEU A 260 10.51 -39.43 23.07
CA LEU A 260 11.66 -40.19 22.59
C LEU A 260 12.94 -39.92 23.38
N ARG A 261 13.18 -38.68 23.83
CA ARG A 261 14.41 -38.34 24.58
C ARG A 261 14.34 -38.68 26.05
N PHE A 262 13.20 -38.42 26.70
CA PHE A 262 13.12 -38.37 28.15
C PHE A 262 12.26 -39.47 28.76
N GLU A 263 11.50 -40.21 27.94
CA GLU A 263 10.60 -41.29 28.36
C GLU A 263 9.81 -40.94 29.65
N PRO A 264 9.10 -39.80 29.68
CA PRO A 264 8.43 -39.34 30.90
C PRO A 264 7.35 -40.31 31.35
N SER A 265 7.12 -40.39 32.67
CA SER A 265 5.98 -41.12 33.20
C SER A 265 4.66 -40.51 32.70
N LEU A 266 3.63 -41.34 32.56
CA LEU A 266 2.32 -40.90 32.04
C LEU A 266 1.76 -39.64 32.74
N PRO A 267 1.81 -39.50 34.08
CA PRO A 267 1.35 -38.27 34.74
C PRO A 267 2.10 -37.02 34.29
N VAL A 268 3.42 -37.12 34.11
CA VAL A 268 4.28 -35.99 33.70
C VAL A 268 4.08 -35.65 32.22
N TYR A 269 3.84 -36.66 31.37
CA TYR A 269 3.54 -36.46 29.96
C TYR A 269 2.24 -35.65 29.78
N TYR A 270 1.16 -36.02 30.50
CA TYR A 270 -0.12 -35.31 30.41
C TYR A 270 -0.04 -33.87 30.90
N GLU A 271 0.72 -33.61 31.96
CA GLU A 271 0.96 -32.25 32.47
C GLU A 271 1.63 -31.36 31.42
N ILE A 272 2.60 -31.90 30.68
CA ILE A 272 3.29 -31.19 29.61
C ILE A 272 2.38 -30.98 28.40
N GLU A 273 1.62 -32.00 28.00
CA GLU A 273 0.65 -31.90 26.91
C GLU A 273 -0.40 -30.81 27.19
N GLU A 274 -0.91 -30.76 28.41
CA GLU A 274 -1.84 -29.71 28.85
C GLU A 274 -1.17 -28.33 28.80
N GLY A 275 0.04 -28.19 29.34
CA GLY A 275 0.81 -26.94 29.31
C GLY A 275 1.07 -26.45 27.88
N LEU A 276 1.49 -27.35 26.99
CA LEU A 276 1.73 -27.04 25.58
C LEU A 276 0.43 -26.63 24.87
N SER A 277 -0.70 -27.29 25.15
CA SER A 277 -1.98 -26.97 24.49
C SER A 277 -2.40 -25.49 24.61
N THR A 278 -1.92 -24.80 25.65
CA THR A 278 -2.18 -23.37 25.87
C THR A 278 -1.34 -22.44 24.97
N ILE A 279 -0.27 -22.95 24.35
CA ILE A 279 0.67 -22.19 23.52
C ILE A 279 0.25 -22.25 22.06
N THR A 280 -0.31 -21.16 21.55
CA THR A 280 -0.78 -21.05 20.16
C THR A 280 0.19 -20.29 19.23
N ASN A 281 1.30 -19.77 19.78
CA ASN A 281 2.28 -19.00 19.03
C ASN A 281 3.33 -19.91 18.37
N GLU A 282 3.32 -20.00 17.05
CA GLU A 282 4.23 -20.84 16.26
C GLU A 282 5.72 -20.57 16.55
N ARG A 283 6.12 -19.32 16.82
CA ARG A 283 7.53 -19.00 17.13
C ARG A 283 7.94 -19.54 18.49
N LYS A 284 7.05 -19.46 19.49
CA LYS A 284 7.29 -20.05 20.81
C LYS A 284 7.43 -21.58 20.70
N LEU A 285 6.57 -22.23 19.92
CA LEU A 285 6.63 -23.67 19.70
C LEU A 285 7.93 -24.12 19.00
N LYS A 286 8.40 -23.39 17.98
CA LYS A 286 9.71 -23.67 17.36
C LYS A 286 10.88 -23.52 18.33
N THR A 287 10.79 -22.52 19.22
CA THR A 287 11.79 -22.30 20.28
C THR A 287 11.77 -23.46 21.26
N LEU A 288 10.58 -23.91 21.69
CA LEU A 288 10.42 -25.08 22.56
C LEU A 288 10.90 -26.37 21.90
N LEU A 289 10.66 -26.58 20.61
CA LEU A 289 11.19 -27.73 19.87
C LEU A 289 12.72 -27.75 19.88
N THR A 290 13.35 -26.61 19.63
CA THR A 290 14.82 -26.50 19.72
C THR A 290 15.31 -26.78 21.14
N THR A 291 14.60 -26.24 22.14
CA THR A 291 14.91 -26.43 23.57
C THR A 291 14.76 -27.89 23.99
N ALA A 292 13.73 -28.59 23.53
CA ALA A 292 13.50 -30.01 23.82
C ALA A 292 14.64 -30.89 23.29
N VAL A 293 15.25 -30.51 22.15
CA VAL A 293 16.42 -31.19 21.59
C VAL A 293 17.70 -30.89 22.36
N GLN A 294 17.85 -29.68 22.92
CA GLN A 294 19.08 -29.21 23.56
C GLN A 294 19.14 -29.42 25.08
N SER A 295 18.00 -29.52 25.76
CA SER A 295 17.94 -29.61 27.23
C SER A 295 18.61 -30.88 27.73
N GLU A 296 19.33 -30.84 28.85
CA GLU A 296 19.99 -32.04 29.40
C GLU A 296 18.98 -33.06 29.93
N ASP A 297 17.93 -32.56 30.59
CA ASP A 297 16.84 -33.36 31.14
C ASP A 297 15.47 -32.65 30.98
N LEU A 298 14.42 -33.33 31.41
CA LEU A 298 13.04 -32.83 31.32
C LEU A 298 12.78 -31.64 32.27
N THR A 299 13.52 -31.54 33.37
CA THR A 299 13.39 -30.45 34.34
C THR A 299 13.92 -29.14 33.77
N ALA A 300 15.06 -29.18 33.07
CA ALA A 300 15.62 -28.05 32.33
C ALA A 300 14.65 -27.57 31.24
N PHE A 301 14.02 -28.50 30.51
CA PHE A 301 13.00 -28.16 29.52
C PHE A 301 11.77 -27.49 30.16
N LYS A 302 11.21 -28.07 31.23
CA LYS A 302 10.04 -27.53 31.94
C LYS A 302 10.29 -26.10 32.44
N ASN A 303 11.47 -25.83 33.02
CA ASN A 303 11.83 -24.49 33.46
C ASN A 303 11.80 -23.45 32.34
N VAL A 304 12.20 -23.82 31.11
CA VAL A 304 12.13 -22.89 29.97
C VAL A 304 10.69 -22.71 29.50
N MET A 305 9.89 -23.80 29.49
CA MET A 305 8.47 -23.76 29.12
C MET A 305 7.64 -22.88 30.06
N ASP A 306 7.89 -22.93 31.37
CA ASP A 306 7.14 -22.17 32.37
C ASP A 306 7.47 -20.66 32.36
N ASN A 307 8.59 -20.27 31.76
CA ASN A 307 9.08 -18.89 31.71
C ASN A 307 8.82 -18.19 30.35
N LEU A 308 7.99 -18.78 29.48
CA LEU A 308 7.83 -18.40 28.07
C LEU A 308 6.55 -17.62 27.76
#